data_AF-A0A146GFG6-F1
#
_entry.id   AF-A0A146GFG6-F1
#
_cell.length_a   1.000
_cell.length_b   1.000
_cell.length_c   1.000
_cell.angle_alpha   90.00
_cell.angle_beta   90.00
_cell.angle_gamma   90.00
#
_symmetry.space_group_name_H-M   'P 1'
#
loop_
_entity.id
_entity.type
_entity.pdbx_description
1 polymer ?
#
loop_
_entity_poly.entity_id
_entity_poly.type
_entity_poly.pdbx_seq_one_letter_code
_entity_poly.pdbx_strand_id
1 'polypeptide(L)'
;MQAIAAQSAEEKDESPKVEVVGSGWSEDHQLVLGVRITAAKSRHLELGRAAKTSEQTVMLFTTKESWLIDIATGSKISASRRFPNKPNFGWIKSAETIAPGDSREFTAAFPAPPLPPVVNGKRQDYQLELHLPGGLPPVTFRIPVPAEFLNSP
;
A
#
# COMPACT_ATOMS: atom_id res chain seq x y z
N MET A 1 -7.72 39.45 32.65
CA MET A 1 -7.79 39.03 31.23
C MET A 1 -6.46 38.38 30.87
N GLN A 2 -6.38 37.05 30.87
CA GLN A 2 -5.24 36.32 30.32
C GLN A 2 -5.71 35.63 29.05
N ALA A 3 -5.18 36.06 27.91
CA ALA A 3 -5.37 35.38 26.65
C ALA A 3 -4.45 34.17 26.62
N ILE A 4 -5.02 32.98 26.76
CA ILE A 4 -4.32 31.74 26.44
C ILE A 4 -4.30 31.67 24.92
N ALA A 5 -3.20 32.09 24.32
CA ALA A 5 -2.93 31.84 22.92
C ALA A 5 -2.81 30.33 22.74
N ALA A 6 -3.88 29.72 22.24
CA ALA A 6 -3.87 28.35 21.75
C ALA A 6 -2.90 28.32 20.55
N GLN A 7 -1.64 27.98 20.82
CA GLN A 7 -0.72 27.47 19.83
C GLN A 7 -1.27 26.11 19.39
N SER A 8 -2.24 26.13 18.47
CA SER A 8 -2.47 25.00 17.57
C SER A 8 -1.27 24.95 16.63
N ALA A 9 -0.14 24.47 17.15
CA ALA A 9 0.93 23.98 16.31
C ALA A 9 0.30 22.83 15.50
N GLU A 10 0.26 23.01 14.18
CA GLU A 10 0.09 21.91 13.23
C GLU A 10 0.95 20.74 13.72
N GLU A 11 0.29 19.68 14.18
CA GLU A 11 0.91 18.35 14.24
C GLU A 11 1.31 18.03 12.80
N LYS A 12 2.54 18.41 12.44
CA LYS A 12 3.21 17.95 11.23
C LYS A 12 3.16 16.45 11.32
N ASP A 13 2.31 15.86 10.49
CA ASP A 13 2.06 14.43 10.36
C ASP A 13 3.39 13.66 10.40
N GLU A 14 3.76 13.17 11.60
CA GLU A 14 5.00 12.41 11.86
C GLU A 14 4.80 10.91 11.54
N SER A 15 3.72 10.60 10.82
CA SER A 15 3.45 9.25 10.32
C SER A 15 4.26 8.96 9.05
N PRO A 16 4.65 7.70 8.83
CA PRO A 16 5.22 7.30 7.55
C PRO A 16 4.19 7.51 6.44
N LYS A 17 4.61 8.14 5.35
CA LYS A 17 3.76 8.37 4.19
C LYS A 17 3.76 7.12 3.32
N VAL A 18 2.58 6.68 2.89
CA VAL A 18 2.45 5.59 1.94
C VAL A 18 1.64 6.05 0.74
N GLU A 19 2.04 5.65 -0.46
CA GLU A 19 1.43 6.09 -1.73
C GLU A 19 1.50 4.98 -2.78
N VAL A 20 0.50 4.95 -3.68
CA VAL A 20 0.55 4.12 -4.89
C VAL A 20 1.25 4.93 -5.98
N VAL A 21 2.39 4.44 -6.45
CA VAL A 21 3.25 5.15 -7.43
C VAL A 21 3.10 4.63 -8.86
N GLY A 22 2.46 3.48 -9.02
CA GLY A 22 2.20 2.88 -10.33
C GLY A 22 1.21 1.74 -10.25
N SER A 23 0.64 1.40 -11.40
CA SER A 23 -0.20 0.22 -11.56
C SER A 23 0.00 -0.38 -12.95
N GLY A 24 -0.35 -1.66 -13.09
CA GLY A 24 -0.37 -2.34 -14.37
C GLY A 24 -0.92 -3.75 -14.25
N TRP A 25 -1.09 -4.41 -15.39
CA TRP A 25 -1.53 -5.80 -15.46
C TRP A 25 -0.37 -6.74 -15.69
N SER A 26 -0.38 -7.86 -14.98
CA SER A 26 0.47 -8.99 -15.33
C SER A 26 -0.16 -9.83 -16.44
N GLU A 27 0.64 -10.71 -17.04
CA GLU A 27 0.19 -11.67 -18.06
C GLU A 27 -0.92 -12.61 -17.55
N ASP A 28 -0.91 -12.92 -16.25
CA ASP A 28 -1.95 -13.73 -15.58
C ASP A 28 -3.18 -12.90 -15.16
N HIS A 29 -3.36 -11.70 -15.73
CA HIS A 29 -4.43 -10.76 -15.42
C HIS A 29 -4.51 -10.31 -13.96
N GLN A 30 -3.42 -10.42 -13.19
CA GLN A 30 -3.38 -9.82 -11.86
C GLN A 30 -3.20 -8.31 -11.96
N LEU A 31 -3.94 -7.56 -11.15
CA LEU A 31 -3.67 -6.15 -10.92
C LEU A 31 -2.43 -6.04 -10.05
N VAL A 32 -1.43 -5.32 -10.53
CA VAL A 32 -0.18 -5.08 -9.81
C VAL A 32 -0.04 -3.61 -9.52
N LEU A 33 0.27 -3.30 -8.27
CA LEU A 33 0.46 -1.94 -7.76
C LEU A 33 1.88 -1.78 -7.24
N GLY A 34 2.52 -0.69 -7.63
CA GLY A 34 3.74 -0.21 -7.00
C GLY A 34 3.37 0.65 -5.80
N VAL A 35 3.77 0.25 -4.60
CA VAL A 35 3.54 1.00 -3.37
C VAL A 35 4.86 1.53 -2.86
N ARG A 36 4.91 2.82 -2.56
CA ARG A 36 6.04 3.48 -1.90
C ARG A 36 5.69 3.78 -0.45
N ILE A 37 6.59 3.40 0.46
CA ILE A 37 6.59 3.83 1.87
C ILE A 37 7.74 4.80 2.06
N THR A 38 7.47 5.95 2.67
CA THR A 38 8.45 6.98 3.00
C THR A 38 8.47 7.17 4.51
N ALA A 39 9.66 7.05 5.11
CA ALA A 39 9.83 7.31 6.54
C ALA A 39 9.63 8.81 6.85
N ALA A 40 9.13 9.11 8.05
CA ALA A 40 9.09 10.50 8.53
C ALA A 40 10.51 11.10 8.55
N LYS A 41 10.62 12.41 8.34
CA LYS A 41 11.94 13.09 8.28
C LYS A 41 12.67 13.11 9.63
N SER A 42 11.97 12.88 10.73
CA SER A 42 12.50 12.97 12.09
C SER A 42 13.02 11.65 12.66
N ARG A 43 12.65 10.49 12.07
CA ARG A 43 12.97 9.18 12.65
C ARG A 43 13.07 8.08 11.60
N HIS A 44 13.82 7.04 11.96
CA HIS A 44 13.86 5.81 11.19
C HIS A 44 12.48 5.12 11.21
N LEU A 45 12.15 4.42 10.12
CA LEU A 45 11.00 3.53 10.08
C LEU A 45 11.49 2.08 10.15
N GLU A 46 11.19 1.41 11.26
CA GLU A 46 11.46 -0.01 11.43
C GLU A 46 10.27 -0.83 10.95
N LEU A 47 10.44 -1.55 9.84
CA LEU A 47 9.42 -2.44 9.28
C LEU A 47 9.38 -3.80 10.00
N GLY A 48 10.27 -4.04 10.96
CA GLY A 48 10.33 -5.27 11.71
C GLY A 48 11.63 -5.36 12.49
N ARG A 49 11.69 -6.29 13.43
CA ARG A 49 12.92 -6.51 14.20
C ARG A 49 13.90 -7.32 13.36
N ALA A 50 15.08 -6.75 13.10
CA ALA A 50 16.17 -7.51 12.52
C ALA A 50 16.47 -8.75 13.37
N ALA A 51 16.78 -9.84 12.69
CA ALA A 51 17.25 -11.07 13.29
C ALA A 51 18.40 -10.77 14.27
N LYS A 52 18.25 -11.13 15.55
CA LYS A 52 19.33 -10.98 16.54
C LYS A 52 20.46 -11.99 16.36
N THR A 53 20.23 -13.04 15.56
CA THR A 53 21.18 -14.11 15.29
C THR A 53 21.31 -14.33 13.78
N SER A 54 22.50 -14.70 13.32
CA SER A 54 22.85 -14.90 11.91
C SER A 54 22.04 -15.98 11.18
N GLU A 55 21.24 -16.77 11.91
CA GLU A 55 20.45 -17.89 11.37
C GLU A 55 18.99 -17.54 11.08
N GLN A 56 18.47 -16.40 11.53
CA GLN A 56 17.09 -16.00 11.20
C GLN A 56 17.04 -15.43 9.79
N THR A 57 16.55 -16.25 8.86
CA THR A 57 16.31 -15.84 7.46
C THR A 57 15.28 -14.73 7.45
N VAL A 58 15.68 -13.53 7.00
CA VAL A 58 14.74 -12.41 6.82
C VAL A 58 13.83 -12.74 5.65
N MET A 59 12.54 -12.93 5.93
CA MET A 59 11.52 -13.20 4.91
C MET A 59 11.25 -11.94 4.08
N LEU A 60 10.82 -12.13 2.83
CA LEU A 60 10.22 -11.03 2.08
C LEU A 60 8.87 -10.68 2.69
N PHE A 61 8.57 -9.40 2.78
CA PHE A 61 7.25 -8.95 3.15
C PHE A 61 6.22 -9.42 2.11
N THR A 62 5.05 -9.83 2.61
CA THR A 62 3.94 -10.24 1.76
C THR A 62 2.73 -9.39 2.10
N THR A 63 1.96 -9.00 1.09
CA THR A 63 0.70 -8.27 1.26
C THR A 63 -0.48 -9.18 1.62
N LYS A 64 -0.22 -10.37 2.18
CA LYS A 64 -1.23 -11.43 2.38
C LYS A 64 -2.48 -10.97 3.16
N GLU A 65 -2.32 -10.02 4.06
CA GLU A 65 -3.40 -9.46 4.89
C GLU A 65 -4.00 -8.18 4.30
N SER A 66 -3.58 -7.79 3.10
CA SER A 66 -4.07 -6.61 2.39
C SER A 66 -5.24 -6.95 1.47
N TRP A 67 -6.09 -5.96 1.23
CA TRP A 67 -7.35 -6.10 0.53
C TRP A 67 -7.56 -5.00 -0.49
N LEU A 68 -8.08 -5.36 -1.65
CA LEU A 68 -8.75 -4.42 -2.55
C LEU A 68 -10.25 -4.51 -2.27
N ILE A 69 -10.85 -3.39 -1.89
CA ILE A 69 -12.24 -3.29 -1.45
C ILE A 69 -13.01 -2.53 -2.52
N ASP A 70 -14.07 -3.13 -3.06
CA ASP A 70 -15.03 -2.41 -3.90
C ASP A 70 -15.84 -1.46 -3.01
N ILE A 71 -15.75 -0.15 -3.28
CA ILE A 71 -16.41 0.88 -2.47
C ILE A 71 -17.94 0.76 -2.55
N ALA A 72 -18.49 0.28 -3.67
CA ALA A 72 -19.93 0.17 -3.85
C ALA A 72 -20.52 -1.04 -3.13
N THR A 73 -19.87 -2.20 -3.24
CA THR A 73 -20.39 -3.46 -2.70
C THR A 73 -19.81 -3.83 -1.33
N GLY A 74 -18.70 -3.22 -0.94
CA GLY A 74 -17.91 -3.63 0.23
C GLY A 74 -17.18 -4.96 0.03
N SER A 75 -17.23 -5.55 -1.17
CA SER A 75 -16.60 -6.82 -1.46
C SER A 75 -15.08 -6.71 -1.33
N LYS A 76 -14.46 -7.69 -0.66
CA LYS A 76 -13.03 -7.71 -0.39
C LYS A 76 -12.32 -8.74 -1.25
N ILE A 77 -11.25 -8.30 -1.90
CA ILE A 77 -10.39 -9.14 -2.75
C ILE A 77 -9.03 -9.20 -2.07
N SER A 78 -8.66 -10.37 -1.58
CA SER A 78 -7.35 -10.57 -0.95
C SER A 78 -6.22 -10.34 -1.93
N ALA A 79 -5.10 -9.81 -1.45
CA ALA A 79 -3.89 -9.79 -2.24
C ALA A 79 -3.45 -11.20 -2.66
N SER A 80 -2.86 -11.28 -3.84
CA SER A 80 -2.25 -12.48 -4.40
C SER A 80 -1.09 -12.95 -3.51
N ARG A 81 -1.05 -14.25 -3.25
CA ARG A 81 0.11 -14.91 -2.62
C ARG A 81 1.23 -15.19 -3.62
N ARG A 82 0.89 -15.22 -4.90
CA ARG A 82 1.82 -15.41 -6.01
C ARG A 82 1.98 -14.09 -6.71
N PHE A 83 3.15 -13.49 -6.56
CA PHE A 83 3.44 -12.24 -7.23
C PHE A 83 3.93 -12.52 -8.66
N PRO A 84 3.48 -11.73 -9.63
CA PRO A 84 3.94 -11.88 -11.00
C PRO A 84 5.39 -11.39 -11.16
N ASN A 85 6.06 -11.87 -12.20
CA ASN A 85 7.40 -11.39 -12.54
C ASN A 85 7.38 -9.97 -13.12
N LYS A 86 6.30 -9.59 -13.80
CA LYS A 86 6.09 -8.27 -14.40
C LYS A 86 4.61 -7.85 -14.37
N PRO A 87 4.31 -6.56 -14.22
CA PRO A 87 5.24 -5.52 -13.76
C PRO A 87 5.73 -5.79 -12.34
N ASN A 88 6.91 -5.29 -11.97
CA ASN A 88 7.51 -5.47 -10.65
C ASN A 88 8.15 -4.16 -10.21
N PHE A 89 7.73 -3.66 -9.05
CA PHE A 89 8.14 -2.37 -8.48
C PHE A 89 9.15 -2.54 -7.33
N GLY A 90 9.65 -3.76 -7.12
CA GLY A 90 10.57 -4.11 -6.06
C GLY A 90 9.95 -4.96 -4.96
N TRP A 91 10.77 -5.24 -3.95
CA TRP A 91 10.45 -6.03 -2.78
C TRP A 91 11.02 -5.37 -1.55
N ILE A 92 10.28 -5.42 -0.43
CA ILE A 92 10.80 -5.05 0.88
C ILE A 92 10.96 -6.29 1.74
N LYS A 93 11.99 -6.28 2.58
CA LYS A 93 12.20 -7.33 3.58
C LYS A 93 11.24 -7.11 4.75
N SER A 94 10.80 -8.19 5.40
CA SER A 94 9.92 -8.11 6.58
C SER A 94 10.59 -7.50 7.80
N ALA A 95 11.92 -7.37 7.78
CA ALA A 95 12.71 -6.69 8.79
C ALA A 95 13.76 -5.82 8.07
N GLU A 96 13.40 -4.54 7.91
CA GLU A 96 14.25 -3.52 7.27
C GLU A 96 14.05 -2.20 8.02
N THR A 97 15.10 -1.37 8.04
CA THR A 97 15.04 -0.01 8.56
C THR A 97 15.16 0.96 7.39
N ILE A 98 14.16 1.84 7.23
CA ILE A 98 14.21 2.95 6.27
C ILE A 98 14.74 4.17 7.02
N ALA A 99 15.77 4.82 6.47
CA ALA A 99 16.35 6.02 7.06
C ALA A 99 15.35 7.20 7.03
N PRO A 100 15.49 8.21 7.90
CA PRO A 100 14.57 9.34 7.95
C PRO A 100 14.49 10.06 6.60
N GLY A 101 13.26 10.23 6.08
CA GLY A 101 13.00 10.86 4.78
C GLY A 101 13.28 9.98 3.55
N ASP A 102 13.89 8.81 3.71
CA ASP A 102 14.07 7.84 2.63
C ASP A 102 12.77 7.10 2.32
N SER A 103 12.75 6.49 1.13
CA SER A 103 11.63 5.68 0.68
C SER A 103 12.04 4.29 0.18
N ARG A 104 11.09 3.37 0.24
CA ARG A 104 11.17 2.02 -0.33
C ARG A 104 9.91 1.70 -1.09
N GLU A 105 10.09 1.06 -2.24
CA GLU A 105 9.01 0.59 -3.09
C GLU A 105 8.89 -0.91 -3.04
N PHE A 106 7.66 -1.39 -3.12
CA PHE A 106 7.37 -2.81 -3.24
C PHE A 106 6.13 -3.07 -4.07
N THR A 107 6.04 -4.31 -4.53
CA THR A 107 4.93 -4.80 -5.33
C THR A 107 3.82 -5.33 -4.43
N ALA A 108 2.59 -4.84 -4.64
CA ALA A 108 1.36 -5.46 -4.16
C ALA A 108 0.60 -6.01 -5.36
N ALA A 109 0.21 -7.29 -5.33
CA ALA A 109 -0.53 -7.90 -6.43
C ALA A 109 -1.88 -8.39 -5.93
N PHE A 110 -2.91 -8.29 -6.76
CA PHE A 110 -4.26 -8.73 -6.50
C PHE A 110 -4.75 -9.57 -7.68
N PRO A 111 -5.55 -10.63 -7.46
CA PRO A 111 -6.25 -11.30 -8.54
C PRO A 111 -7.03 -10.29 -9.38
N ALA A 112 -7.32 -10.62 -10.64
CA ALA A 112 -8.16 -9.82 -11.50
C ALA A 112 -9.45 -9.43 -10.74
N PRO A 113 -9.60 -8.16 -10.34
CA PRO A 113 -10.77 -7.75 -9.61
C PRO A 113 -11.96 -7.73 -10.59
N PRO A 114 -13.16 -8.13 -10.17
CA PRO A 114 -14.35 -7.96 -10.98
C PRO A 114 -14.51 -6.48 -11.29
N LEU A 115 -14.85 -6.17 -12.54
CA LEU A 115 -15.12 -4.81 -12.98
C LEU A 115 -16.10 -4.11 -12.02
N PRO A 116 -15.77 -2.92 -11.48
CA PRO A 116 -16.70 -2.20 -10.61
C PRO A 116 -17.95 -1.85 -11.41
N PRO A 117 -19.13 -1.86 -10.78
CA PRO A 117 -20.35 -1.45 -11.45
C PRO A 117 -20.23 -0.01 -11.96
N VAL A 118 -20.83 0.26 -13.12
CA VAL A 118 -20.95 1.61 -13.67
C VAL A 118 -22.11 2.30 -12.97
N VAL A 119 -21.85 3.39 -12.25
CA VAL A 119 -22.86 4.21 -11.59
C VAL A 119 -22.81 5.60 -12.19
N ASN A 120 -23.95 6.10 -12.69
CA ASN A 120 -24.04 7.40 -13.37
C ASN A 120 -23.01 7.57 -14.51
N GLY A 121 -22.77 6.50 -15.27
CA GLY A 121 -21.81 6.50 -16.39
C GLY A 121 -20.33 6.51 -15.98
N LYS A 122 -20.01 6.34 -14.68
CA LYS A 122 -18.64 6.25 -14.19
C LYS A 122 -18.40 4.94 -13.45
N ARG A 123 -17.28 4.27 -13.74
CA ARG A 123 -16.80 3.15 -12.94
C ARG A 123 -16.25 3.71 -11.62
N GLN A 124 -16.62 3.06 -10.52
CA GLN A 124 -16.22 3.48 -9.17
C GLN A 124 -14.83 2.96 -8.81
N ASP A 125 -14.07 3.78 -8.08
CA ASP A 125 -12.74 3.44 -7.58
C ASP A 125 -12.78 2.27 -6.60
N TYR A 126 -11.67 1.57 -6.48
CA TYR A 126 -11.45 0.65 -5.37
C TYR A 126 -10.82 1.38 -4.19
N GLN A 127 -10.98 0.81 -3.00
CA GLN A 127 -10.25 1.17 -1.82
C GLN A 127 -9.22 0.09 -1.51
N LEU A 128 -7.93 0.42 -1.58
CA LEU A 128 -6.85 -0.46 -1.13
C LEU A 128 -6.68 -0.29 0.38
N GLU A 129 -6.82 -1.38 1.13
CA GLU A 129 -6.40 -1.50 2.52
C GLU A 129 -5.10 -2.30 2.56
N LEU A 130 -3.99 -1.63 2.87
CA LEU A 130 -2.66 -2.22 2.84
C LEU A 130 -2.14 -2.41 4.26
N HIS A 131 -1.86 -3.66 4.61
CA HIS A 131 -1.29 -4.04 5.89
C HIS A 131 0.22 -3.99 5.80
N LEU A 132 0.83 -3.09 6.54
CA LEU A 132 2.26 -2.81 6.46
C LEU A 132 3.06 -3.71 7.41
N PRO A 133 4.33 -4.02 7.11
CA PRO A 133 5.18 -4.76 8.02
C PRO A 133 5.49 -3.95 9.29
N GLY A 134 5.87 -4.63 10.37
CA GLY A 134 6.36 -3.98 11.59
C GLY A 134 5.27 -3.59 12.59
N GLY A 135 4.03 -4.03 12.38
CA GLY A 135 2.90 -3.67 13.24
C GLY A 135 2.42 -2.23 13.03
N LEU A 136 2.81 -1.61 11.92
CA LEU A 136 2.26 -0.33 11.49
C LEU A 136 0.76 -0.48 11.20
N PRO A 137 -0.06 0.54 11.51
CA PRO A 137 -1.48 0.48 11.22
C PRO A 137 -1.70 0.31 9.71
N PRO A 138 -2.77 -0.41 9.31
CA PRO A 138 -3.14 -0.48 7.91
C PRO A 138 -3.42 0.90 7.34
N VAL A 139 -2.98 1.12 6.12
CA VAL A 139 -3.19 2.37 5.40
C VAL A 139 -4.19 2.16 4.28
N THR A 140 -5.02 3.16 4.05
CA THR A 140 -6.13 3.08 3.10
C THR A 140 -5.95 4.11 1.98
N PHE A 141 -6.08 3.67 0.73
CA PHE A 141 -6.02 4.54 -0.45
C PHE A 141 -7.23 4.33 -1.33
N ARG A 142 -7.70 5.40 -1.98
CA ARG A 142 -8.53 5.24 -3.18
C ARG A 142 -7.62 4.97 -4.36
N ILE A 143 -7.95 3.93 -5.12
CA ILE A 143 -7.26 3.55 -6.33
C ILE A 143 -8.25 3.66 -7.47
N PRO A 144 -7.98 4.52 -8.47
CA PRO A 144 -8.83 4.61 -9.62
C PRO A 144 -8.89 3.27 -10.33
N VAL A 145 -10.04 2.99 -10.94
CA VAL A 145 -10.17 1.82 -11.81
C VAL A 145 -9.08 1.89 -12.88
N PRO A 146 -8.27 0.83 -13.04
CA PRO A 146 -7.24 0.81 -14.07
C PRO A 146 -7.84 1.17 -15.44
N ALA A 147 -7.17 2.05 -16.18
CA ALA A 147 -7.67 2.63 -17.42
C ALA A 147 -8.10 1.57 -18.46
N GLU A 148 -7.46 0.42 -18.43
CA GLU A 148 -7.67 -0.72 -19.31
C GLU A 148 -9.07 -1.34 -19.15
N PHE A 149 -9.65 -1.20 -17.95
CA PHE A 149 -11.02 -1.60 -17.67
C PHE A 149 -12.07 -0.53 -17.97
N LEU A 150 -11.67 0.74 -18.16
CA LEU A 150 -12.61 1.79 -18.51
C LEU A 150 -13.28 1.56 -19.86
N ASN A 151 -12.60 0.84 -20.77
CA ASN A 151 -13.05 0.57 -22.14
C ASN A 151 -13.66 -0.81 -22.36
N SER A 152 -13.65 -1.69 -21.34
CA SER A 152 -14.32 -2.99 -21.46
C SER A 152 -15.83 -2.79 -21.30
N PRO A 153 -16.67 -3.36 -22.18
CA PRO A 153 -18.13 -3.20 -22.12
C PRO A 153 -18.74 -3.80 -20.84
#